data_AF-A0A6N7IVA3-F1
#
_entry.id   AF-A0A6N7IVA3-F1
#
_cell.length_a   1.000
_cell.length_b   1.000
_cell.length_c   1.000
_cell.angle_alpha   90.00
_cell.angle_beta   90.00
_cell.angle_gamma   90.00
#
_symmetry.space_group_name_H-M   'P 1'
#
loop_
_entity.id
_entity.type
_entity.pdbx_description
1 polymer ?
#
loop_
_entity_poly.entity_id
_entity_poly.type
_entity_poly.pdbx_seq_one_letter_code
_entity_poly.pdbx_strand_id
1 'polypeptide(L)'
;ELFADSEEDLIRFFGQIKTQVIRQLNIEFPLVEKKRSDLILECRTEKGPAAVHMEFQSTNDNDIPYRMLRYAADIKQKYNLPVYQILIYFGDREMNMADGLSFHFNAQNYLDYRFRTVDLGGITAEEIKKTGNYTLYALLPLTDREKRKQKGESFLRECAEEIARTPLSFEEKQKALLRAEIFAGLLYEEQVIEMIFREVENMLDLEQSAGYR
;
A
#
# COMPACT_ATOMS: atom_id res chain seq x y z
N GLU A 1 -9.52 -11.11 42.37
CA GLU A 1 -10.57 -10.99 41.32
C GLU A 1 -11.79 -11.77 41.76
N LEU A 2 -12.99 -11.38 41.32
CA LEU A 2 -14.27 -11.90 41.85
C LEU A 2 -14.52 -13.41 41.57
N PHE A 3 -13.78 -14.00 40.62
CA PHE A 3 -13.95 -15.37 40.15
C PHE A 3 -12.64 -16.16 40.07
N ALA A 4 -11.60 -15.71 40.76
CA ALA A 4 -10.35 -16.45 40.84
C ALA A 4 -10.63 -17.89 41.34
N ASP A 5 -10.06 -18.89 40.66
CA ASP A 5 -10.21 -20.33 40.91
C ASP A 5 -11.55 -20.94 40.44
N SER A 6 -12.35 -20.23 39.63
CA SER A 6 -13.62 -20.72 39.05
C SER A 6 -13.75 -20.49 37.54
N GLU A 7 -12.69 -20.00 36.88
CA GLU A 7 -12.70 -19.60 35.48
C GLU A 7 -13.08 -20.76 34.54
N GLU A 8 -12.58 -21.97 34.81
CA GLU A 8 -12.90 -23.16 34.01
C GLU A 8 -14.37 -23.54 34.09
N ASP A 9 -14.99 -23.43 35.27
CA ASP A 9 -16.40 -23.73 35.46
C ASP A 9 -17.28 -22.70 34.76
N LEU A 10 -16.90 -21.41 34.79
CA LEU A 10 -17.58 -20.36 34.05
C LEU A 10 -17.47 -20.57 32.53
N ILE A 11 -16.27 -20.88 32.01
CA ILE A 11 -16.07 -21.14 30.58
C ILE A 11 -16.84 -22.39 30.15
N ARG A 12 -16.85 -23.44 30.98
CA ARG A 12 -17.63 -24.66 30.71
C ARG A 12 -19.12 -24.37 30.64
N PHE A 13 -19.64 -23.60 31.59
CA PHE A 13 -21.06 -23.29 31.66
C PHE A 13 -21.51 -22.33 30.53
N PHE A 14 -20.83 -21.20 30.34
CA PHE A 14 -21.26 -20.20 29.35
C PHE A 14 -20.77 -20.51 27.93
N GLY A 15 -19.55 -21.02 27.79
CA GLY A 15 -18.97 -21.36 26.50
C GLY A 15 -19.36 -22.75 26.00
N GLN A 16 -19.94 -23.60 26.87
CA GLN A 16 -20.31 -24.99 26.55
C GLN A 16 -19.10 -25.81 26.03
N ILE A 17 -17.90 -25.49 26.53
CA ILE A 17 -16.64 -26.12 26.13
C ILE A 17 -15.86 -26.63 27.35
N LYS A 18 -15.23 -27.81 27.22
CA LYS A 18 -14.26 -28.27 28.22
C LYS A 18 -12.96 -27.50 28.02
N THR A 19 -12.47 -26.88 29.08
CA THR A 19 -11.28 -26.02 29.05
C THR A 19 -10.38 -26.33 30.22
N GLN A 20 -9.07 -26.16 30.01
CA GLN A 20 -8.06 -26.13 31.06
C GLN A 20 -7.30 -24.80 30.95
N VAL A 21 -7.21 -24.04 32.04
CA VAL A 21 -6.48 -22.77 32.05
C VAL A 21 -4.98 -23.05 32.21
N ILE A 22 -4.18 -22.66 31.20
CA ILE A 22 -2.71 -22.87 31.20
C ILE A 22 -1.98 -21.65 31.75
N ARG A 23 -2.41 -20.45 31.37
CA ARG A 23 -1.86 -19.17 31.81
C ARG A 23 -2.87 -18.04 31.61
N GLN A 24 -2.78 -17.01 32.42
CA GLN A 24 -3.46 -15.75 32.14
C GLN A 24 -2.73 -14.99 31.04
N LEU A 25 -3.50 -14.40 30.11
CA LEU A 25 -2.97 -13.51 29.08
C LEU A 25 -3.30 -12.08 29.48
N ASN A 26 -2.28 -11.32 29.86
CA ASN A 26 -2.41 -9.89 30.10
C ASN A 26 -1.99 -9.15 28.84
N ILE A 27 -2.93 -8.46 28.21
CA ILE A 27 -2.67 -7.55 27.10
C ILE A 27 -3.12 -6.16 27.51
N GLU A 28 -2.19 -5.21 27.51
CA GLU A 28 -2.56 -3.80 27.50
C GLU A 28 -2.80 -3.43 26.03
N PHE A 29 -3.95 -2.84 25.74
CA PHE A 29 -4.22 -2.35 24.39
C PHE A 29 -3.49 -1.01 24.23
N PRO A 30 -2.38 -0.96 23.46
CA PRO A 30 -1.69 0.32 23.26
C PRO A 30 -2.64 1.29 22.55
N LEU A 31 -2.74 2.51 23.06
CA LEU A 31 -3.32 3.63 22.30
C LEU A 31 -2.35 3.89 21.13
N VAL A 32 -2.66 3.37 19.95
CA VAL A 32 -1.72 3.40 18.82
C VAL A 32 -1.38 4.81 18.38
N GLU A 33 -0.09 4.97 18.09
CA GLU A 33 0.61 6.13 17.57
C GLU A 33 0.00 6.68 16.27
N LYS A 34 0.00 8.02 16.14
CA LYS A 34 -0.18 8.71 14.86
C LYS A 34 0.99 8.40 13.92
N LYS A 35 0.91 7.32 13.15
CA LYS A 35 1.71 7.20 11.91
C LYS A 35 0.94 7.83 10.74
N ARG A 36 1.58 8.72 9.98
CA ARG A 36 1.18 9.09 8.61
C ARG A 36 1.77 8.02 7.66
N SER A 37 1.10 7.56 6.59
CA SER A 37 -0.18 7.97 6.01
C SER A 37 -1.02 6.77 5.52
N ASP A 38 -2.26 6.72 5.99
CA ASP A 38 -3.35 5.93 5.41
C ASP A 38 -4.23 6.89 4.60
N LEU A 39 -4.58 6.53 3.36
CA LEU A 39 -5.53 7.29 2.56
C LEU A 39 -6.92 6.70 2.77
N ILE A 40 -7.84 7.48 3.33
CA ILE A 40 -9.24 7.06 3.54
C ILE A 40 -10.15 8.04 2.80
N LEU A 41 -10.98 7.51 1.91
CA LEU A 41 -11.91 8.27 1.08
C LEU A 41 -13.31 7.67 1.18
N GLU A 42 -14.33 8.51 1.29
CA GLU A 42 -15.69 8.08 0.96
C GLU A 42 -15.86 8.11 -0.55
N CYS A 43 -16.21 6.98 -1.14
CA CYS A 43 -16.34 6.82 -2.58
C CYS A 43 -17.72 6.31 -2.96
N ARG A 44 -18.27 6.82 -4.06
CA ARG A 44 -19.38 6.19 -4.78
C ARG A 44 -18.80 5.18 -5.75
N THR A 45 -19.02 3.90 -5.49
CA THR A 45 -18.55 2.80 -6.35
C THR A 45 -19.72 2.19 -7.12
N GLU A 46 -19.43 1.34 -8.10
CA GLU A 46 -20.45 0.54 -8.80
C GLU A 46 -21.26 -0.37 -7.85
N LYS A 47 -20.70 -0.68 -6.67
CA LYS A 47 -21.35 -1.48 -5.62
C LYS A 47 -22.07 -0.65 -4.56
N GLY A 48 -22.12 0.68 -4.73
CA GLY A 48 -22.68 1.63 -3.76
C GLY A 48 -21.62 2.45 -3.00
N PRO A 49 -22.03 3.22 -1.98
CA PRO A 49 -21.11 4.01 -1.18
C PRO A 49 -20.20 3.10 -0.34
N ALA A 50 -18.91 3.41 -0.29
CA ALA A 50 -17.93 2.68 0.48
C ALA A 50 -16.84 3.61 1.01
N ALA A 51 -16.27 3.27 2.16
CA ALA A 51 -15.00 3.83 2.60
C ALA A 51 -13.87 3.05 1.93
N VAL A 52 -13.14 3.69 1.02
CA VAL A 52 -11.94 3.13 0.39
C VAL A 52 -10.73 3.54 1.20
N HIS A 53 -9.98 2.55 1.66
CA HIS A 53 -8.76 2.75 2.43
C HIS A 53 -7.57 2.16 1.68
N MET A 54 -6.54 2.97 1.48
CA MET A 54 -5.27 2.54 0.88
C MET A 54 -4.14 2.66 1.91
N GLU A 55 -3.47 1.53 2.12
CA GLU A 55 -2.30 1.38 2.97
C GLU A 55 -1.06 1.22 2.08
N PHE A 56 0.05 1.86 2.46
CA PHE A 56 1.27 1.90 1.68
C PHE A 56 2.42 1.24 2.44
N GLN A 57 3.07 0.23 1.85
CA GLN A 57 4.16 -0.50 2.50
C GLN A 57 5.41 -0.63 1.60
N SER A 58 6.57 -0.26 2.15
CA SER A 58 7.89 -0.45 1.53
C SER A 58 8.58 -1.73 1.99
N THR A 59 8.09 -2.35 3.07
CA THR A 59 8.69 -3.55 3.67
C THR A 59 7.62 -4.62 3.87
N ASN A 60 8.05 -5.88 3.89
CA ASN A 60 7.16 -6.98 4.24
C ASN A 60 6.97 -7.00 5.75
N ASP A 61 5.78 -6.63 6.19
CA ASP A 61 5.39 -6.57 7.60
C ASP A 61 4.29 -7.62 7.87
N ASN A 62 4.59 -8.58 8.73
CA ASN A 62 3.69 -9.67 9.08
C ASN A 62 2.48 -9.20 9.91
N ASP A 63 2.54 -8.01 10.50
CA ASP A 63 1.46 -7.46 11.33
C ASP A 63 0.39 -6.73 10.50
N ILE A 64 0.60 -6.59 9.18
CA ILE A 64 -0.32 -5.89 8.28
C ILE A 64 -1.76 -6.42 8.35
N PRO A 65 -2.03 -7.74 8.35
CA PRO A 65 -3.40 -8.22 8.48
C PRO A 65 -4.11 -7.75 9.75
N TYR A 66 -3.39 -7.67 10.88
CA TYR A 66 -3.94 -7.19 12.15
C TYR A 66 -4.21 -5.68 12.12
N ARG A 67 -3.28 -4.91 11.54
CA ARG A 67 -3.46 -3.46 11.33
C ARG A 67 -4.64 -3.16 10.41
N MET A 68 -4.73 -3.87 9.28
CA MET A 68 -5.80 -3.70 8.30
C MET A 68 -7.17 -4.02 8.91
N LEU A 69 -7.29 -5.10 9.69
CA LEU A 69 -8.52 -5.42 10.41
C LEU A 69 -8.90 -4.34 11.43
N ARG A 70 -7.93 -3.81 12.18
CA ARG A 70 -8.16 -2.70 13.12
C ARG A 70 -8.70 -1.47 12.40
N TYR A 71 -8.06 -1.08 11.30
CA TYR A 71 -8.53 0.05 10.49
C TYR A 71 -9.92 -0.18 9.91
N ALA A 72 -10.24 -1.39 9.44
CA ALA A 72 -11.59 -1.73 8.99
C ALA A 72 -12.62 -1.52 10.10
N ALA A 73 -12.32 -2.01 11.31
CA ALA A 73 -13.21 -1.87 12.46
C ALA A 73 -13.41 -0.39 12.82
N ASP A 74 -12.34 0.39 12.91
CA ASP A 74 -12.38 1.81 13.27
C ASP A 74 -13.12 2.65 12.22
N ILE A 75 -12.85 2.42 10.93
CA ILE A 75 -13.52 3.11 9.82
C ILE A 75 -15.01 2.75 9.82
N LYS A 76 -15.35 1.46 9.94
CA LYS A 76 -16.73 0.99 9.98
C LYS A 76 -17.47 1.57 11.17
N GLN A 77 -16.86 1.60 12.36
CA GLN A 77 -17.48 2.16 13.56
C GLN A 77 -17.74 3.67 13.41
N LYS A 78 -16.77 4.40 12.86
CA LYS A 78 -16.85 5.87 12.76
C LYS A 78 -17.81 6.36 11.66
N TYR A 79 -17.80 5.71 10.50
CA TYR A 79 -18.53 6.19 9.31
C TYR A 79 -19.72 5.31 8.92
N ASN A 80 -19.84 4.11 9.51
CA ASN A 80 -20.88 3.12 9.20
C ASN A 80 -20.98 2.72 7.71
N LEU A 81 -19.94 2.95 6.91
CA LEU A 81 -19.86 2.53 5.51
C LEU A 81 -19.25 1.12 5.37
N PRO A 82 -19.61 0.35 4.33
CA PRO A 82 -18.79 -0.79 3.91
C PRO A 82 -17.35 -0.34 3.66
N VAL A 83 -16.37 -1.12 4.13
CA VAL A 83 -14.95 -0.78 3.99
C VAL A 83 -14.33 -1.63 2.90
N TYR A 84 -13.67 -0.98 1.95
CA TYR A 84 -12.87 -1.64 0.92
C TYR A 84 -11.40 -1.22 1.08
N GLN A 85 -10.53 -2.19 1.36
CA GLN A 85 -9.14 -1.90 1.69
C GLN A 85 -8.18 -2.46 0.64
N ILE A 86 -7.16 -1.66 0.33
CA ILE A 86 -6.12 -1.96 -0.63
C ILE A 86 -4.77 -1.73 0.04
N LEU A 87 -3.95 -2.78 0.12
CA LEU A 87 -2.55 -2.70 0.48
C LEU A 87 -1.74 -2.51 -0.80
N ILE A 88 -0.97 -1.43 -0.90
CA ILE A 88 -0.06 -1.15 -2.01
C ILE A 88 1.37 -1.33 -1.50
N TYR A 89 2.05 -2.33 -2.05
CA TYR A 89 3.42 -2.68 -1.75
C TYR A 89 4.36 -2.23 -2.87
N PHE A 90 5.47 -1.59 -2.49
CA PHE A 90 6.48 -1.04 -3.41
C PHE A 90 7.90 -1.32 -2.94
N GLY A 91 8.08 -2.40 -2.19
CA GLY A 91 9.40 -2.82 -1.71
C GLY A 91 10.26 -3.46 -2.79
N ASP A 92 11.57 -3.50 -2.50
CA ASP A 92 12.57 -4.03 -3.41
C ASP A 92 12.51 -5.56 -3.59
N ARG A 93 11.99 -6.26 -2.58
CA ARG A 93 11.77 -7.72 -2.59
C ARG A 93 10.37 -8.04 -3.07
N GLU A 94 10.09 -9.31 -3.39
CA GLU A 94 8.72 -9.76 -3.67
C GLU A 94 7.85 -9.64 -2.42
N MET A 95 6.58 -9.28 -2.62
CA MET A 95 5.62 -9.20 -1.52
C MET A 95 5.32 -10.60 -0.97
N ASN A 96 5.39 -10.76 0.36
CA ASN A 96 5.06 -12.01 1.03
C ASN A 96 4.08 -11.84 2.21
N MET A 97 3.51 -10.66 2.35
CA MET A 97 2.49 -10.36 3.36
C MET A 97 1.18 -11.08 3.03
N ALA A 98 0.49 -11.56 4.07
CA ALA A 98 -0.83 -12.16 3.92
C ALA A 98 -1.88 -11.11 3.51
N ASP A 99 -2.90 -11.55 2.78
CA ASP A 99 -4.01 -10.74 2.27
C ASP A 99 -5.23 -10.70 3.19
N GLY A 100 -5.07 -11.18 4.43
CA GLY A 100 -6.17 -11.37 5.34
C GLY A 100 -5.78 -12.03 6.65
N LEU A 101 -6.77 -12.12 7.53
CA LEU A 101 -6.68 -12.81 8.81
C LEU A 101 -7.86 -13.78 8.92
N SER A 102 -7.58 -15.02 9.31
CA SER A 102 -8.63 -15.99 9.56
C SER A 102 -8.34 -16.82 10.80
N PHE A 103 -9.40 -17.12 11.54
CA PHE A 103 -9.40 -18.14 12.56
C PHE A 103 -10.77 -18.79 12.61
N HIS A 104 -10.81 -20.05 13.02
CA HIS A 104 -12.04 -20.77 13.23
C HIS A 104 -11.97 -21.48 14.58
N PHE A 105 -12.69 -20.96 15.57
CA PHE A 105 -12.80 -21.61 16.86
C PHE A 105 -13.97 -22.60 16.87
N ASN A 106 -15.16 -22.13 16.49
CA ASN A 106 -16.34 -22.96 16.30
C ASN A 106 -17.34 -22.28 15.34
N ALA A 107 -18.50 -22.90 15.09
CA ALA A 107 -19.51 -22.37 14.17
C ALA A 107 -20.07 -20.97 14.55
N GLN A 108 -19.95 -20.56 15.81
CA GLN A 108 -20.42 -19.27 16.32
C GLN A 108 -19.30 -18.23 16.47
N ASN A 109 -18.04 -18.66 16.39
CA ASN A 109 -16.87 -17.82 16.60
C ASN A 109 -15.80 -18.16 15.56
N TYR A 110 -15.79 -17.39 14.50
CA TYR A 110 -14.81 -17.45 13.43
C TYR A 110 -14.63 -16.05 12.83
N LEU A 111 -13.50 -15.86 12.16
CA LEU A 111 -13.19 -14.69 11.38
C LEU A 111 -12.65 -15.17 10.03
N ASP A 112 -13.18 -14.62 8.94
CA ASP A 112 -12.55 -14.65 7.63
C ASP A 112 -12.58 -13.23 7.08
N TYR A 113 -11.43 -12.58 7.15
CA TYR A 113 -11.26 -11.19 6.78
C TYR A 113 -10.19 -11.09 5.69
N ARG A 114 -10.52 -10.40 4.60
CA ARG A 114 -9.70 -10.27 3.39
C ARG A 114 -9.65 -8.82 2.93
N PHE A 115 -8.53 -8.44 2.33
CA PHE A 115 -8.33 -7.17 1.65
C PHE A 115 -7.55 -7.37 0.35
N ARG A 116 -7.57 -6.35 -0.52
CA ARG A 116 -6.85 -6.41 -1.79
C ARG A 116 -5.38 -6.09 -1.54
N THR A 117 -4.46 -6.88 -2.11
CA THR A 117 -3.02 -6.61 -2.09
C THR A 117 -2.48 -6.33 -3.48
N VAL A 118 -1.66 -5.29 -3.65
CA VAL A 118 -1.07 -4.90 -4.93
C VAL A 118 0.43 -4.80 -4.75
N ASP A 119 1.18 -5.67 -5.41
CA ASP A 119 2.62 -5.56 -5.53
C ASP A 119 2.97 -4.74 -6.79
N LEU A 120 3.37 -3.48 -6.61
CA LEU A 120 3.75 -2.60 -7.74
C LEU A 120 4.95 -3.15 -8.52
N GLY A 121 5.88 -3.82 -7.84
CA GLY A 121 7.05 -4.40 -8.51
C GLY A 121 6.71 -5.57 -9.42
N GLY A 122 5.52 -6.18 -9.26
CA GLY A 122 5.00 -7.21 -10.15
C GLY A 122 4.24 -6.67 -11.37
N ILE A 123 3.91 -5.37 -11.39
CA ILE A 123 3.32 -4.70 -12.55
C ILE A 123 4.44 -4.27 -13.47
N THR A 124 4.36 -4.56 -14.76
CA THR A 124 5.35 -4.11 -15.74
C THR A 124 5.13 -2.63 -16.10
N ALA A 125 6.20 -1.94 -16.48
CA ALA A 125 6.09 -0.57 -17.01
C ALA A 125 5.14 -0.52 -18.21
N GLU A 126 5.16 -1.56 -19.06
CA GLU A 126 4.29 -1.66 -20.24
C GLU A 126 2.81 -1.80 -19.88
N GLU A 127 2.46 -2.52 -18.81
CA GLU A 127 1.09 -2.58 -18.31
C GLU A 127 0.57 -1.20 -17.88
N ILE A 128 1.40 -0.41 -17.18
CA ILE A 128 1.06 0.97 -16.84
C ILE A 128 0.84 1.80 -18.11
N LYS A 129 1.75 1.71 -19.09
CA LYS A 129 1.65 2.47 -20.34
C LYS A 129 0.39 2.14 -21.14
N LYS A 130 0.00 0.86 -21.21
CA LYS A 130 -1.21 0.38 -21.90
C LYS A 130 -2.51 0.96 -21.34
N THR A 131 -2.53 1.44 -20.10
CA THR A 131 -3.72 2.11 -19.54
C THR A 131 -4.02 3.45 -20.21
N GLY A 132 -3.04 4.08 -20.87
CA GLY A 132 -3.15 5.46 -21.36
C GLY A 132 -3.28 6.51 -20.26
N ASN A 133 -3.18 6.12 -18.98
CA ASN A 133 -3.32 7.03 -17.85
C ASN A 133 -1.93 7.55 -17.43
N TYR A 134 -1.56 8.71 -17.98
CA TYR A 134 -0.28 9.35 -17.69
C TYR A 134 -0.11 9.77 -16.22
N THR A 135 -1.18 9.83 -15.42
CA THR A 135 -1.05 10.04 -13.97
C THR A 135 -0.28 8.90 -13.31
N LEU A 136 -0.42 7.68 -13.83
CA LEU A 136 0.27 6.49 -13.30
C LEU A 136 1.75 6.45 -13.69
N TYR A 137 2.20 7.29 -14.63
CA TYR A 137 3.61 7.26 -15.07
C TYR A 137 4.56 7.69 -13.94
N ALA A 138 4.07 8.47 -12.98
CA ALA A 138 4.82 8.77 -11.77
C ALA A 138 5.24 7.52 -10.98
N LEU A 139 4.52 6.40 -11.13
CA LEU A 139 4.82 5.15 -10.43
C LEU A 139 5.84 4.27 -11.17
N LEU A 140 6.21 4.59 -12.43
CA LEU A 140 7.11 3.76 -13.24
C LEU A 140 8.40 3.34 -12.52
N PRO A 141 9.09 4.20 -11.74
CA PRO A 141 10.29 3.79 -11.01
C PRO A 141 10.08 2.64 -10.00
N LEU A 142 8.84 2.43 -9.54
CA LEU A 142 8.45 1.39 -8.58
C LEU A 142 8.01 0.08 -9.24
N THR A 143 7.86 0.08 -10.56
CA THR A 143 7.36 -1.07 -11.34
C THR A 143 8.48 -1.99 -11.79
N ASP A 144 8.11 -3.14 -12.38
CA ASP A 144 8.99 -4.04 -13.12
C ASP A 144 10.28 -4.41 -12.36
N ARG A 145 10.10 -5.00 -11.18
CA ARG A 145 11.17 -5.29 -10.22
C ARG A 145 12.35 -6.02 -10.84
N GLU A 146 12.08 -7.02 -11.68
CA GLU A 146 13.14 -7.83 -12.30
C GLU A 146 13.93 -7.00 -13.32
N LYS A 147 13.26 -6.22 -14.17
CA LYS A 147 13.94 -5.30 -15.08
C LYS A 147 14.72 -4.23 -14.32
N ARG A 148 14.16 -3.72 -13.22
CA ARG A 148 14.82 -2.75 -12.34
C ARG A 148 16.12 -3.30 -11.76
N LYS A 149 16.12 -4.54 -11.25
CA LYS A 149 17.34 -5.21 -10.77
C LYS A 149 18.35 -5.48 -11.89
N GLN A 150 17.88 -5.83 -13.08
CA GLN A 150 18.76 -6.13 -14.22
C GLN A 150 19.42 -4.88 -14.81
N LYS A 151 18.68 -3.79 -14.92
CA LYS A 151 19.08 -2.57 -15.64
C LYS A 151 19.54 -1.43 -14.73
N GLY A 152 19.21 -1.48 -13.44
CA GLY A 152 19.58 -0.47 -12.45
C GLY A 152 19.23 0.95 -12.92
N GLU A 153 20.22 1.83 -12.92
CA GLU A 153 20.09 3.24 -13.30
C GLU A 153 19.51 3.43 -14.71
N SER A 154 19.82 2.54 -15.66
CA SER A 154 19.31 2.65 -17.02
C SER A 154 17.78 2.46 -17.09
N PHE A 155 17.19 1.68 -16.19
CA PHE A 155 15.73 1.57 -16.09
C PHE A 155 15.11 2.85 -15.52
N LEU A 156 15.72 3.46 -14.50
CA LEU A 156 15.24 4.74 -13.96
C LEU A 156 15.24 5.85 -15.02
N ARG A 157 16.30 5.89 -15.84
CA ARG A 157 16.41 6.79 -17.00
C ARG A 157 15.30 6.54 -18.03
N GLU A 158 15.07 5.28 -18.39
CA GLU A 158 13.94 4.91 -19.27
C GLU A 158 12.61 5.43 -18.69
N CYS A 159 12.36 5.29 -17.38
CA CYS A 159 11.14 5.79 -16.74
C CYS A 159 10.99 7.32 -16.85
N ALA A 160 12.05 8.07 -16.55
CA ALA A 160 12.02 9.53 -16.63
C ALA A 160 11.81 10.03 -18.07
N GLU A 161 12.51 9.43 -19.04
CA GLU A 161 12.32 9.74 -20.47
C GLU A 161 10.90 9.42 -20.95
N GLU A 162 10.30 8.31 -20.50
CA GLU A 162 8.92 7.95 -20.84
C GLU A 162 7.93 9.02 -20.34
N ILE A 163 8.14 9.59 -19.15
CA ILE A 163 7.34 10.71 -18.63
C ILE A 163 7.51 11.96 -19.52
N ALA A 164 8.75 12.30 -19.87
CA ALA A 164 9.06 13.48 -20.68
C ALA A 164 8.46 13.39 -22.10
N ARG A 165 8.35 12.18 -22.67
CA ARG A 165 7.77 11.93 -24.01
C ARG A 165 6.24 11.88 -24.05
N THR A 166 5.56 11.97 -22.90
CA THR A 166 4.09 11.98 -22.86
C THR A 166 3.51 13.17 -23.65
N PRO A 167 2.25 13.09 -24.13
CA PRO A 167 1.57 14.21 -24.78
C PRO A 167 1.00 15.25 -23.78
N LEU A 168 1.37 15.16 -22.50
CA LEU A 168 0.95 16.09 -21.46
C LEU A 168 1.51 17.49 -21.69
N SER A 169 0.91 18.50 -21.05
CA SER A 169 1.50 19.84 -21.02
C SER A 169 2.85 19.85 -20.28
N PHE A 170 3.69 20.84 -20.56
CA PHE A 170 4.99 20.99 -19.91
C PHE A 170 4.87 21.00 -18.37
N GLU A 171 3.91 21.74 -17.81
CA GLU A 171 3.67 21.81 -16.36
C GLU A 171 3.26 20.45 -15.78
N GLU A 172 2.44 19.68 -16.49
CA GLU A 172 2.03 18.33 -16.07
C GLU A 172 3.18 17.33 -16.13
N LYS A 173 4.07 17.44 -17.13
CA LYS A 173 5.29 16.64 -17.22
C LYS A 173 6.23 16.91 -16.05
N GLN A 174 6.47 18.17 -15.70
CA GLN A 174 7.28 18.55 -14.54
C GLN A 174 6.68 17.99 -13.24
N LYS A 175 5.36 18.11 -13.05
CA LYS A 175 4.67 17.51 -11.89
C LYS A 175 4.80 15.99 -11.84
N ALA A 176 4.75 15.31 -12.99
CA ALA A 176 4.91 13.87 -13.06
C ALA A 176 6.35 13.43 -12.78
N LEU A 177 7.35 14.14 -13.32
CA LEU A 177 8.76 13.92 -13.05
C LEU A 177 9.09 14.10 -11.56
N LEU A 178 8.65 15.20 -10.95
CA LEU A 178 8.85 15.43 -9.51
C LEU A 178 8.27 14.30 -8.64
N ARG A 179 7.08 13.81 -8.99
CA ARG A 179 6.47 12.67 -8.26
C ARG A 179 7.28 11.38 -8.48
N ALA A 180 7.70 11.12 -9.71
CA ALA A 180 8.54 9.97 -10.03
C ALA A 180 9.88 10.02 -9.30
N GLU A 181 10.48 11.21 -9.18
CA GLU A 181 11.72 11.44 -8.43
C GLU A 181 11.53 11.08 -6.95
N ILE A 182 10.46 11.57 -6.32
CA ILE A 182 10.12 11.23 -4.92
C ILE A 182 9.95 9.73 -4.75
N PHE A 183 9.25 9.07 -5.68
CA PHE A 183 9.07 7.62 -5.62
C PHE A 183 10.38 6.86 -5.89
N ALA A 184 11.24 7.36 -6.77
CA ALA A 184 12.56 6.78 -7.00
C ALA A 184 13.42 6.82 -5.72
N GLY A 185 13.29 7.85 -4.88
CA GLY A 185 13.96 7.94 -3.59
C GLY A 185 13.68 6.78 -2.62
N LEU A 186 12.66 5.96 -2.89
CA LEU A 186 12.36 4.76 -2.11
C LEU A 186 13.24 3.55 -2.46
N LEU A 187 13.88 3.56 -3.64
CA LEU A 187 14.53 2.39 -4.23
C LEU A 187 15.91 2.67 -4.85
N TYR A 188 16.31 3.94 -5.01
CA TYR A 188 17.56 4.35 -5.64
C TYR A 188 18.32 5.35 -4.77
N GLU A 189 19.63 5.43 -4.99
CA GLU A 189 20.52 6.40 -4.33
C GLU A 189 20.27 7.82 -4.84
N GLU A 190 20.31 8.80 -3.94
CA GLU A 190 20.04 10.22 -4.21
C GLU A 190 20.87 10.77 -5.38
N GLN A 191 22.18 10.46 -5.42
CA GLN A 191 23.09 10.92 -6.48
C GLN A 191 22.69 10.44 -7.88
N VAL A 192 22.17 9.22 -7.98
CA VAL A 192 21.71 8.63 -9.25
C VAL A 192 20.42 9.32 -9.70
N ILE A 193 19.51 9.56 -8.76
CA ILE A 193 18.24 10.23 -9.01
C ILE A 193 18.50 11.65 -9.52
N GLU A 194 19.26 12.45 -8.79
CA GLU A 194 19.57 13.83 -9.16
C GLU A 194 20.23 13.92 -10.55
N MET A 195 21.18 13.03 -10.85
CA MET A 195 21.84 12.99 -12.16
C MET A 195 20.84 12.73 -13.29
N ILE A 196 20.00 11.70 -13.16
CA ILE A 196 19.08 11.28 -14.23
C ILE A 196 17.96 12.30 -14.43
N PHE A 197 17.31 12.73 -13.35
CA PHE A 197 16.15 13.62 -13.46
C PHE A 197 16.57 15.00 -13.96
N ARG A 198 17.70 15.54 -13.49
CA ARG A 198 18.23 16.82 -14.00
C ARG A 198 18.56 16.77 -15.49
N GLU A 199 19.12 15.66 -15.98
CA GLU A 199 19.39 15.49 -17.42
C GLU A 199 18.09 15.51 -18.24
N VAL A 200 17.06 14.81 -17.80
CA VAL A 200 15.76 14.75 -18.48
C VAL A 200 15.03 16.09 -18.43
N GLU A 201 15.05 16.79 -17.29
CA GLU A 201 14.46 18.12 -17.15
C GLU A 201 15.13 19.16 -18.06
N ASN A 202 16.48 19.16 -18.12
CA ASN A 202 17.21 20.03 -19.04
C ASN A 202 16.82 19.78 -20.51
N MET A 203 16.61 18.52 -20.90
CA MET A 203 16.13 18.20 -22.26
C MET A 203 14.73 18.76 -22.50
N LEU A 204 13.83 18.63 -21.52
CA LEU A 204 12.46 19.11 -21.59
C LEU A 204 12.39 20.64 -21.74
N ASP A 205 13.23 21.38 -21.01
CA ASP A 205 13.32 22.85 -21.09
C ASP A 205 13.82 23.35 -22.46
N LEU A 206 14.77 22.63 -23.06
CA LEU A 206 15.30 22.94 -24.39
C LEU A 206 14.25 22.73 -25.48
N GLU A 207 13.49 21.63 -25.43
CA GLU A 207 12.39 21.36 -26.36
C GLU A 207 11.30 22.44 -26.26
N GLN A 208 10.94 22.84 -25.04
CA GLN A 208 9.98 23.92 -24.83
C GLN A 208 10.49 25.23 -25.46
N SER A 209 11.73 25.61 -25.18
CA SER A 209 12.34 26.83 -25.70
C SER A 209 12.46 26.85 -27.23
N ALA A 210 12.66 25.68 -27.85
CA ALA A 210 12.69 25.54 -29.30
C ALA A 210 11.29 25.64 -29.94
N GLY A 211 10.25 25.14 -29.26
CA GLY A 211 8.86 25.22 -29.73
C GLY A 211 8.22 26.63 -29.67
N TYR A 212 8.88 27.58 -28.98
CA TYR A 212 8.48 28.99 -28.94
C TYR A 212 9.13 29.88 -30.03
N ARG A 213 10.02 29.32 -30.87
CA ARG A 213 10.62 30.02 -32.02
C ARG A 213 9.90 29.69 -33.32
#